data_AF-A0A929QVJ1-F1
#
_entry.id   AF-A0A929QVJ1-F1
#
_cell.length_a   1.000
_cell.length_b   1.000
_cell.length_c   1.000
_cell.angle_alpha   90.00
_cell.angle_beta   90.00
_cell.angle_gamma   90.00
#
_symmetry.space_group_name_H-M   'P 1'
#
loop_
_entity.id
_entity.type
_entity.pdbx_description
1 polymer ?
#
loop_
_entity_poly.entity_id
_entity_poly.type
_entity_poly.pdbx_seq_one_letter_code
_entity_poly.pdbx_strand_id
1 'polypeptide(L)'
;AVDLGYNPDSFQLDADSKTLYTQGISYSVNFEQIPTQTIQLQSAYPEEGTRTIYVNTRVTVTSDPSNGLAILGQQFYLFYNKFGTISLAFPKLATNTRQKPDPATPYVEYLESGTKKPDYNTVQAVPADQAPYRVDTKNLSPLAYHMNTVNAPSDYSLEFTNYTMSFNYLNDSKQNTYRFQVVDGPTKEIRVYSADGSGIRTVKVNTRLIPQAIVNGNERQFGYTYYLFHNKNGTISFVTPNFAGNYGQGEEDVMTEYVVNP
;
A
#
# COMPACT_ATOMS: atom_id res chain seq x y z
N ALA A 1 15.56 6.49 -40.06
CA ALA A 1 14.45 6.50 -39.07
C ALA A 1 15.10 6.60 -37.70
N VAL A 2 14.76 7.62 -36.91
CA VAL A 2 15.20 7.66 -35.51
C VAL A 2 14.39 6.58 -34.81
N ASP A 3 15.05 5.52 -34.39
CA ASP A 3 14.46 4.52 -33.51
C ASP A 3 14.26 5.22 -32.15
N LEU A 4 13.01 5.55 -31.84
CA LEU A 4 12.64 6.44 -30.74
C LEU A 4 12.51 5.73 -29.38
N GLY A 5 13.12 4.55 -29.26
CA GLY A 5 13.21 3.83 -27.99
C GLY A 5 11.89 3.17 -27.62
N TYR A 6 11.97 1.90 -27.27
CA TYR A 6 10.85 1.15 -26.72
C TYR A 6 10.46 1.74 -25.36
N ASN A 7 9.16 1.74 -25.03
CA ASN A 7 8.69 2.00 -23.67
C ASN A 7 9.48 1.14 -22.66
N PRO A 8 9.86 1.66 -21.48
CA PRO A 8 10.71 0.92 -20.56
C PRO A 8 9.94 -0.25 -19.91
N ASP A 9 9.97 -1.47 -20.46
CA ASP A 9 9.26 -2.63 -19.90
C ASP A 9 9.45 -2.84 -18.38
N SER A 10 10.60 -2.39 -17.84
CA SER A 10 10.87 -2.25 -16.40
C SER A 10 11.94 -1.18 -16.15
N PHE A 11 12.06 -0.71 -14.91
CA PHE A 11 13.11 0.23 -14.48
C PHE A 11 13.78 -0.23 -13.17
N GLN A 12 14.97 0.29 -12.85
CA GLN A 12 15.53 0.22 -11.50
C GLN A 12 15.80 1.63 -11.00
N LEU A 13 15.53 1.91 -9.73
CA LEU A 13 15.76 3.22 -9.14
C LEU A 13 16.76 3.11 -8.00
N ASP A 14 17.87 3.83 -8.13
CA ASP A 14 18.79 4.06 -7.03
C ASP A 14 18.52 5.46 -6.47
N ALA A 15 17.90 5.49 -5.28
CA ALA A 15 17.56 6.74 -4.61
C ALA A 15 18.80 7.46 -4.06
N ASP A 16 19.83 6.72 -3.65
CA ASP A 16 21.05 7.27 -3.06
C ASP A 16 21.92 7.95 -4.13
N SER A 17 22.10 7.28 -5.27
CA SER A 17 22.80 7.84 -6.42
C SER A 17 21.91 8.72 -7.31
N LYS A 18 20.62 8.85 -6.98
CA LYS A 18 19.60 9.53 -7.78
C LYS A 18 19.65 9.13 -9.25
N THR A 19 19.71 7.83 -9.50
CA THR A 19 19.85 7.28 -10.85
C THR A 19 18.68 6.37 -11.18
N LEU A 20 18.05 6.61 -12.33
CA LEU A 20 17.06 5.73 -12.93
C LEU A 20 17.74 4.88 -14.00
N TYR A 21 17.63 3.57 -13.91
CA TYR A 21 18.14 2.65 -14.91
C TYR A 21 16.97 2.06 -15.70
N THR A 22 17.05 2.11 -17.02
CA THR A 22 16.09 1.42 -17.89
C THR A 22 16.76 1.03 -19.19
N GLN A 23 16.48 -0.19 -19.68
CA GLN A 23 17.02 -0.73 -20.93
C GLN A 23 18.55 -0.57 -21.08
N GLY A 24 19.30 -0.66 -19.96
CA GLY A 24 20.76 -0.52 -19.95
C GLY A 24 21.27 0.92 -20.01
N ILE A 25 20.40 1.93 -19.90
CA ILE A 25 20.74 3.35 -19.86
C ILE A 25 20.50 3.90 -18.45
N SER A 26 21.40 4.77 -17.99
CA SER A 26 21.35 5.43 -16.68
C SER A 26 20.98 6.90 -16.82
N TYR A 27 19.90 7.34 -16.18
CA TYR A 27 19.45 8.73 -16.17
C TYR A 27 19.67 9.33 -14.79
N SER A 28 20.28 10.51 -14.73
CA SER A 28 20.29 11.28 -13.47
C SER A 28 18.90 11.85 -13.26
N VAL A 29 18.38 11.72 -12.04
CA VAL A 29 17.05 12.23 -11.68
C VAL A 29 17.12 13.13 -10.45
N ASN A 30 16.06 13.91 -10.25
CA ASN A 30 15.80 14.59 -8.99
C ASN A 30 14.41 14.23 -8.47
N PHE A 31 14.29 14.10 -7.15
CA PHE A 31 13.05 13.82 -6.46
C PHE A 31 12.53 15.08 -5.78
N GLU A 32 11.22 15.28 -5.83
CA GLU A 32 10.56 16.40 -5.21
C GLU A 32 9.24 15.94 -4.59
N GLN A 33 9.05 16.28 -3.31
CA GLN A 33 7.76 16.12 -2.66
C GLN A 33 6.83 17.25 -3.10
N ILE A 34 5.65 16.89 -3.57
CA ILE A 34 4.62 17.81 -4.04
C ILE A 34 3.31 17.56 -3.25
N PRO A 35 2.39 18.53 -3.21
CA PRO A 35 1.05 18.28 -2.69
C PRO A 35 0.41 17.08 -3.38
N THR A 36 -0.25 16.23 -2.60
CA THR A 36 -0.94 15.05 -3.14
C THR A 36 -1.95 15.47 -4.21
N GLN A 37 -1.84 14.86 -5.38
CA GLN A 37 -2.75 15.07 -6.50
C GLN A 37 -3.15 13.73 -7.13
N THR A 38 -4.19 13.74 -7.95
CA THR A 38 -4.66 12.55 -8.67
C THR A 38 -4.22 12.57 -10.13
N ILE A 39 -3.91 11.39 -10.66
CA ILE A 39 -3.63 11.19 -12.09
C ILE A 39 -4.40 9.98 -12.63
N GLN A 40 -4.68 9.97 -13.93
CA GLN A 40 -5.17 8.80 -14.64
C GLN A 40 -3.98 7.93 -15.08
N LEU A 41 -4.02 6.65 -14.74
CA LEU A 41 -2.95 5.69 -14.95
C LEU A 41 -3.48 4.44 -15.65
N GLN A 42 -2.93 4.14 -16.82
CA GLN A 42 -3.05 2.84 -17.46
C GLN A 42 -2.16 1.84 -16.71
N SER A 43 -2.80 0.86 -16.08
CA SER A 43 -2.13 -0.16 -15.28
C SER A 43 -1.22 -1.05 -16.13
N ALA A 44 -0.11 -1.47 -15.53
CA ALA A 44 0.74 -2.57 -16.02
C ALA A 44 0.02 -3.93 -15.90
N TYR A 45 -1.07 -3.97 -15.15
CA TYR A 45 -1.93 -5.12 -14.93
C TYR A 45 -3.19 -4.98 -15.79
N PRO A 46 -3.31 -5.72 -16.91
CA PRO A 46 -4.37 -5.52 -17.89
C PRO A 46 -5.79 -5.58 -17.31
N GLU A 47 -5.99 -6.37 -16.25
CA GLU A 47 -7.28 -6.54 -15.57
C GLU A 47 -7.79 -5.27 -14.88
N GLU A 48 -6.92 -4.29 -14.63
CA GLU A 48 -7.29 -3.04 -13.96
C GLU A 48 -7.62 -1.90 -14.92
N GLY A 49 -7.26 -2.05 -16.20
CA GLY A 49 -7.47 -0.99 -17.19
C GLY A 49 -6.83 0.35 -16.76
N THR A 50 -7.57 1.44 -16.96
CA THR A 50 -7.18 2.78 -16.49
C THR A 50 -7.80 3.06 -15.13
N ARG A 51 -6.99 3.49 -14.16
CA ARG A 51 -7.42 3.83 -12.80
C ARG A 51 -6.90 5.20 -12.36
N THR A 52 -7.63 5.84 -11.45
CA THR A 52 -7.17 7.04 -10.75
C THR A 52 -6.25 6.62 -9.61
N ILE A 53 -5.03 7.20 -9.53
CA ILE A 53 -4.11 6.99 -8.40
C ILE A 53 -3.74 8.33 -7.74
N TYR A 54 -3.24 8.26 -6.50
CA TYR A 54 -2.71 9.41 -5.78
C TYR A 54 -1.18 9.44 -5.87
N VAL A 55 -0.62 10.61 -6.16
CA VAL A 55 0.83 10.81 -6.27
C VAL A 55 1.26 12.04 -5.49
N ASN A 56 2.40 11.95 -4.82
CA ASN A 56 3.01 13.04 -4.06
C ASN A 56 4.53 13.16 -4.28
N THR A 57 5.13 12.24 -5.04
CA THR A 57 6.57 12.24 -5.31
C THR A 57 6.79 12.41 -6.80
N ARG A 58 7.27 13.59 -7.19
CA ARG A 58 7.63 13.92 -8.56
C ARG A 58 9.10 13.58 -8.80
N VAL A 59 9.38 13.01 -9.98
CA VAL A 59 10.72 12.73 -10.45
C VAL A 59 10.96 13.47 -11.76
N THR A 60 12.11 14.12 -11.86
CA THR A 60 12.53 14.89 -13.04
C THR A 60 13.86 14.34 -13.54
N VAL A 61 13.98 14.02 -14.83
CA VAL A 61 15.27 13.66 -15.44
C VAL A 61 16.10 14.93 -15.64
N THR A 62 17.29 14.94 -15.04
CA THR A 62 18.22 16.08 -15.05
C THR A 62 19.35 15.89 -16.07
N SER A 63 19.63 14.66 -16.49
CA SER A 63 20.56 14.37 -17.58
C SER A 63 20.15 13.12 -18.34
N ASP A 64 20.28 13.17 -19.67
CA ASP A 64 20.06 12.04 -20.56
C ASP A 64 21.34 11.72 -21.33
N PRO A 65 22.04 10.60 -21.04
CA PRO A 65 23.25 10.22 -21.78
C PRO A 65 22.93 9.56 -23.12
N SER A 66 21.67 9.19 -23.37
CA SER A 66 21.24 8.71 -24.67
C SER A 66 20.92 9.91 -25.54
N ASN A 67 21.60 10.05 -26.68
CA ASN A 67 21.24 11.05 -27.70
C ASN A 67 19.85 10.79 -28.34
N GLY A 68 19.00 9.94 -27.74
CA GLY A 68 17.85 9.28 -28.34
C GLY A 68 16.56 9.29 -27.51
N LEU A 69 16.58 9.53 -26.20
CA LEU A 69 15.34 9.73 -25.44
C LEU A 69 15.03 11.23 -25.29
N ALA A 70 13.79 11.60 -25.58
CA ALA A 70 13.28 12.96 -25.37
C ALA A 70 12.71 13.12 -23.95
N ILE A 71 13.36 12.51 -22.95
CA ILE A 71 12.83 12.46 -21.57
C ILE A 71 13.49 13.47 -20.63
N LEU A 72 14.55 14.14 -21.07
CA LEU A 72 15.17 15.26 -20.35
C LEU A 72 14.13 16.35 -20.04
N GLY A 73 13.99 16.71 -18.77
CA GLY A 73 13.00 17.70 -18.31
C GLY A 73 11.56 17.19 -18.24
N GLN A 74 11.29 15.93 -18.60
CA GLN A 74 9.98 15.31 -18.36
C GLN A 74 9.78 15.03 -16.88
N GLN A 75 8.52 15.12 -16.46
CA GLN A 75 8.09 14.84 -15.10
C GLN A 75 7.29 13.54 -15.09
N PHE A 76 7.61 12.69 -14.12
CA PHE A 76 6.87 11.46 -13.84
C PHE A 76 6.74 11.27 -12.33
N TYR A 77 5.97 10.28 -11.90
CA TYR A 77 5.64 10.10 -10.49
C TYR A 77 6.03 8.72 -9.99
N LEU A 78 6.50 8.66 -8.74
CA LEU A 78 6.61 7.42 -8.00
C LEU A 78 5.36 7.25 -7.14
N PHE A 79 4.91 6.01 -7.06
CA PHE A 79 3.81 5.62 -6.20
C PHE A 79 3.98 4.16 -5.78
N TYR A 80 3.32 3.79 -4.69
CA TYR A 80 3.18 2.38 -4.33
C TYR A 80 2.07 1.78 -5.17
N ASN A 81 2.39 0.75 -5.96
CA ASN A 81 1.37 0.06 -6.74
C ASN A 81 0.45 -0.77 -5.86
N LYS A 82 -0.51 -1.46 -6.50
CA LYS A 82 -1.43 -2.33 -5.79
C LYS A 82 -0.72 -3.34 -4.91
N PHE A 83 0.52 -3.75 -5.18
CA PHE A 83 1.28 -4.71 -4.38
C PHE A 83 2.18 -4.09 -3.30
N GLY A 84 2.15 -2.77 -3.12
CA GLY A 84 3.00 -2.09 -2.14
C GLY A 84 4.46 -2.00 -2.55
N THR A 85 4.79 -2.32 -3.81
CA THR A 85 6.11 -2.06 -4.38
C THR A 85 6.10 -0.73 -5.13
N ILE A 86 7.29 -0.19 -5.38
CA ILE A 86 7.44 1.07 -6.12
C ILE A 86 7.10 0.82 -7.59
N SER A 87 6.22 1.65 -8.13
CA SER A 87 5.96 1.77 -9.57
C SER A 87 6.24 3.19 -10.04
N LEU A 88 6.52 3.30 -11.33
CA LEU A 88 6.73 4.56 -12.04
C LEU A 88 5.50 4.86 -12.90
N ALA A 89 4.88 6.01 -12.70
CA ALA A 89 3.85 6.53 -13.60
C ALA A 89 4.51 7.46 -14.61
N PHE A 90 4.68 6.98 -15.84
CA PHE A 90 5.38 7.71 -16.90
C PHE A 90 4.38 8.17 -17.97
N PRO A 91 4.46 9.41 -18.46
CA PRO A 91 3.54 9.88 -19.49
C PRO A 91 3.66 9.04 -20.76
N LYS A 92 2.52 8.67 -21.36
CA LYS A 92 2.55 8.02 -22.67
C LYS A 92 3.10 8.99 -23.71
N LEU A 93 4.29 8.70 -24.25
CA LEU A 93 4.86 9.48 -25.34
C LEU A 93 4.10 9.14 -26.63
N ALA A 94 3.72 10.17 -27.40
CA ALA A 94 3.21 9.96 -28.74
C ALA A 94 4.34 9.34 -29.58
N THR A 95 4.03 8.34 -30.41
CA THR A 95 4.99 7.52 -31.17
C THR A 95 5.90 8.33 -32.12
N ASN A 96 5.70 9.64 -32.29
CA ASN A 96 6.24 10.41 -33.40
C ASN A 96 6.81 11.81 -33.06
N THR A 97 6.87 12.28 -31.81
CA THR A 97 7.35 13.66 -31.57
C THR A 97 8.13 13.82 -30.26
N ARG A 98 9.19 14.66 -30.31
CA ARG A 98 9.84 15.33 -29.17
C ARG A 98 8.88 16.27 -28.40
N GLN A 99 7.58 16.03 -28.45
CA GLN A 99 6.58 16.88 -27.83
C GLN A 99 6.33 16.45 -26.39
N LYS A 100 6.04 17.48 -25.58
CA LYS A 100 5.50 17.35 -24.23
C LYS A 100 4.32 16.35 -24.24
N PRO A 101 4.20 15.48 -23.23
CA PRO A 101 3.06 14.60 -23.04
C PRO A 101 1.74 15.37 -23.21
N ASP A 102 0.81 14.80 -23.97
CA ASP A 102 -0.55 15.31 -24.00
C ASP A 102 -1.21 15.03 -22.63
N PRO A 103 -1.62 16.05 -21.86
CA PRO A 103 -2.26 15.87 -20.56
C PRO A 103 -3.58 15.09 -20.64
N ALA A 104 -4.19 14.94 -21.83
CA ALA A 104 -5.37 14.09 -22.02
C ALA A 104 -5.04 12.59 -22.09
N THR A 105 -3.76 12.22 -22.18
CA THR A 105 -3.34 10.81 -22.25
C THR A 105 -3.02 10.28 -20.86
N PRO A 106 -3.53 9.10 -20.46
CA PRO A 106 -3.18 8.52 -19.17
C PRO A 106 -1.67 8.25 -19.09
N TYR A 107 -1.13 8.37 -17.87
CA TYR A 107 0.19 7.85 -17.55
C TYR A 107 0.19 6.34 -17.74
N VAL A 108 1.33 5.74 -18.04
CA VAL A 108 1.52 4.29 -18.10
C VAL A 108 2.31 3.87 -16.87
N GLU A 109 1.83 2.84 -16.19
CA GLU A 109 2.55 2.22 -15.08
C GLU A 109 3.68 1.34 -15.59
N TYR A 110 4.85 1.52 -14.99
CA TYR A 110 6.00 0.64 -15.15
C TYR A 110 6.38 0.08 -13.80
N LEU A 111 6.72 -1.21 -13.78
CA LEU A 111 7.12 -1.90 -12.57
C LEU A 111 8.64 -1.80 -12.37
N GLU A 112 9.06 -1.70 -11.12
CA GLU A 112 10.48 -1.86 -10.79
C GLU A 112 10.95 -3.27 -11.17
N SER A 113 12.16 -3.38 -11.70
CA SER A 113 12.75 -4.63 -12.16
C SER A 113 12.87 -5.60 -10.99
N GLY A 114 12.39 -6.82 -11.19
CA GLY A 114 12.34 -7.83 -10.14
C GLY A 114 11.13 -7.70 -9.21
N THR A 115 10.21 -6.76 -9.45
CA THR A 115 8.89 -6.73 -8.79
C THR A 115 8.23 -8.09 -9.00
N LYS A 116 8.05 -8.83 -7.91
CA LYS A 116 7.26 -10.06 -7.90
C LYS A 116 5.94 -9.76 -7.21
N LYS A 117 4.87 -10.33 -7.75
CA LYS A 117 3.61 -10.43 -7.02
C LYS A 117 3.90 -11.09 -5.67
N PRO A 118 3.55 -10.45 -4.53
CA PRO A 118 3.76 -11.05 -3.22
C PRO A 118 3.05 -12.39 -3.11
N ASP A 119 3.71 -13.38 -2.51
CA ASP A 119 3.06 -14.62 -2.12
C ASP A 119 2.36 -14.44 -0.77
N TYR A 120 1.14 -13.92 -0.83
CA TYR A 120 0.29 -13.69 0.35
C TYR A 120 -0.21 -14.98 1.01
N ASN A 121 -0.01 -16.16 0.40
CA ASN A 121 -0.43 -17.43 1.01
C ASN A 121 0.59 -17.96 2.03
N THR A 122 1.76 -17.32 2.13
CA THR A 122 2.81 -17.72 3.07
C THR A 122 2.65 -17.02 4.41
N VAL A 123 2.39 -17.81 5.46
CA VAL A 123 2.45 -17.34 6.85
C VAL A 123 3.91 -17.32 7.28
N GLN A 124 4.41 -16.14 7.66
CA GLN A 124 5.74 -16.00 8.23
C GLN A 124 5.65 -16.11 9.75
N ALA A 125 5.94 -17.30 10.28
CA ALA A 125 5.91 -17.56 11.72
C ALA A 125 7.31 -17.48 12.34
N VAL A 126 7.41 -16.95 13.56
CA VAL A 126 8.60 -17.08 14.41
C VAL A 126 8.40 -18.23 15.41
N PRO A 127 9.48 -18.77 16.01
CA PRO A 127 9.39 -19.78 17.06
C PRO A 127 8.41 -19.40 18.19
N ALA A 128 7.71 -20.39 18.76
CA ALA A 128 6.62 -20.16 19.71
C ALA A 128 7.05 -19.44 20.98
N ASP A 129 8.27 -19.70 21.45
CA ASP A 129 8.93 -19.03 22.56
C ASP A 129 9.18 -17.53 22.31
N GLN A 130 9.29 -17.12 21.04
CA GLN A 130 9.47 -15.73 20.64
C GLN A 130 8.14 -15.01 20.36
N ALA A 131 7.03 -15.75 20.25
CA ALA A 131 5.70 -15.22 20.00
C ALA A 131 4.61 -15.81 20.92
N PRO A 132 4.72 -15.60 22.24
CA PRO A 132 3.76 -16.15 23.21
C PRO A 132 2.35 -15.54 23.11
N TYR A 133 2.19 -14.38 22.47
CA TYR A 133 0.89 -13.73 22.25
C TYR A 133 0.41 -13.85 20.79
N ARG A 134 0.94 -14.80 20.02
CA ARG A 134 0.45 -15.05 18.65
C ARG A 134 -1.00 -15.50 18.67
N VAL A 135 -1.75 -15.06 17.67
CA VAL A 135 -3.08 -15.58 17.36
C VAL A 135 -2.92 -16.67 16.32
N ASP A 136 -3.33 -17.90 16.65
CA ASP A 136 -3.34 -18.98 15.67
C ASP A 136 -4.43 -18.70 14.64
N THR A 137 -4.01 -18.34 13.43
CA THR A 137 -4.90 -18.02 12.32
C THR A 137 -5.30 -19.26 11.51
N LYS A 138 -4.69 -20.42 11.81
CA LYS A 138 -4.96 -21.66 11.08
C LYS A 138 -6.39 -22.12 11.37
N ASN A 139 -7.18 -22.30 10.32
CA ASN A 139 -8.58 -22.73 10.37
C ASN A 139 -9.52 -21.75 11.10
N LEU A 140 -9.15 -20.48 11.28
CA LEU A 140 -10.11 -19.49 11.74
C LEU A 140 -11.22 -19.33 10.69
N SER A 141 -12.47 -19.40 11.14
CA SER A 141 -13.59 -18.87 10.36
C SER A 141 -13.40 -17.36 10.13
N PRO A 142 -14.04 -16.79 9.11
CA PRO A 142 -13.95 -15.35 8.87
C PRO A 142 -14.29 -14.55 10.12
N LEU A 143 -13.47 -13.56 10.43
CA LEU A 143 -13.68 -12.68 11.58
C LEU A 143 -14.35 -11.39 11.09
N ALA A 144 -15.53 -11.10 11.63
CA ALA A 144 -16.28 -9.90 11.32
C ALA A 144 -16.27 -8.93 12.51
N TYR A 145 -16.04 -7.65 12.20
CA TYR A 145 -15.93 -6.57 13.16
C TYR A 145 -16.81 -5.42 12.73
N HIS A 146 -17.48 -4.79 13.70
CA HIS A 146 -18.27 -3.59 13.47
C HIS A 146 -18.02 -2.57 14.57
N MET A 147 -17.85 -1.32 14.18
CA MET A 147 -17.85 -0.17 15.06
C MET A 147 -18.35 1.05 14.30
N ASN A 148 -19.31 1.77 14.87
CA ASN A 148 -19.79 3.01 14.27
C ASN A 148 -18.73 4.10 14.39
N THR A 149 -17.99 4.34 13.31
CA THR A 149 -16.95 5.38 13.25
C THR A 149 -17.24 6.41 12.19
N VAL A 150 -16.72 7.63 12.39
CA VAL A 150 -16.74 8.70 11.40
C VAL A 150 -15.31 8.87 10.88
N ASN A 151 -15.14 9.00 9.56
CA ASN A 151 -13.85 9.16 8.87
C ASN A 151 -12.85 8.01 8.99
N ALA A 152 -13.26 6.88 9.57
CA ALA A 152 -12.54 5.60 9.57
C ALA A 152 -13.45 4.48 9.03
N PRO A 153 -12.89 3.30 8.67
CA PRO A 153 -13.72 2.17 8.33
C PRO A 153 -14.51 1.66 9.54
N SER A 154 -15.79 1.37 9.32
CA SER A 154 -16.71 0.91 10.35
C SER A 154 -16.83 -0.61 10.40
N ASP A 155 -16.76 -1.24 9.24
CA ASP A 155 -16.90 -2.69 9.11
C ASP A 155 -15.59 -3.28 8.59
N TYR A 156 -15.14 -4.38 9.21
CA TYR A 156 -14.05 -5.20 8.70
C TYR A 156 -14.47 -6.67 8.64
N SER A 157 -14.01 -7.36 7.60
CA SER A 157 -14.07 -8.81 7.48
C SER A 157 -12.69 -9.34 7.13
N LEU A 158 -12.20 -10.30 7.92
CA LEU A 158 -10.91 -10.98 7.71
C LEU A 158 -11.17 -12.43 7.32
N GLU A 159 -10.84 -12.79 6.09
CA GLU A 159 -10.92 -14.15 5.56
C GLU A 159 -9.51 -14.75 5.48
N PHE A 160 -9.26 -15.82 6.24
CA PHE A 160 -7.95 -16.45 6.34
C PHE A 160 -7.76 -17.59 5.32
N THR A 161 -8.83 -18.03 4.63
CA THR A 161 -8.73 -19.04 3.57
C THR A 161 -8.05 -18.48 2.32
N ASN A 162 -8.34 -17.22 1.97
CA ASN A 162 -7.78 -16.54 0.80
C ASN A 162 -6.95 -15.30 1.18
N TYR A 163 -6.78 -15.04 2.48
CA TYR A 163 -6.04 -13.91 3.03
C TYR A 163 -6.55 -12.55 2.52
N THR A 164 -7.86 -12.33 2.57
CA THR A 164 -8.48 -11.05 2.20
C THR A 164 -9.03 -10.31 3.41
N MET A 165 -8.75 -9.01 3.47
CA MET A 165 -9.37 -8.06 4.40
C MET A 165 -10.29 -7.15 3.61
N SER A 166 -11.59 -7.20 3.88
CA SER A 166 -12.58 -6.30 3.30
C SER A 166 -13.08 -5.30 4.33
N PHE A 167 -13.31 -4.06 3.91
CA PHE A 167 -13.79 -3.01 4.80
C PHE A 167 -14.59 -1.91 4.10
N ASN A 168 -15.53 -1.34 4.86
CA ASN A 168 -16.43 -0.28 4.40
C ASN A 168 -16.38 0.92 5.36
N TYR A 169 -16.60 2.11 4.84
CA TYR A 169 -16.89 3.29 5.65
C TYR A 169 -18.38 3.33 6.00
N LEU A 170 -18.71 4.03 7.09
CA LEU A 170 -20.10 4.24 7.48
C LEU A 170 -20.91 4.84 6.32
N ASN A 171 -22.02 4.21 5.97
CA ASN A 171 -22.91 4.59 4.86
C ASN A 171 -22.27 4.56 3.46
N ASP A 172 -21.10 3.95 3.30
CA ASP A 172 -20.50 3.71 1.99
C ASP A 172 -20.83 2.29 1.51
N SER A 173 -21.39 2.20 0.30
CA SER A 173 -21.68 0.92 -0.35
C SER A 173 -20.47 0.37 -1.10
N LYS A 174 -19.39 1.14 -1.26
CA LYS A 174 -18.15 0.70 -1.90
C LYS A 174 -17.32 -0.12 -0.92
N GLN A 175 -17.23 -1.41 -1.22
CA GLN A 175 -16.31 -2.30 -0.52
C GLN A 175 -14.87 -2.07 -0.98
N ASN A 176 -13.99 -1.89 0.00
CA ASN A 176 -12.55 -1.90 -0.19
C ASN A 176 -12.04 -3.28 0.23
N THR A 177 -11.08 -3.82 -0.49
CA THR A 177 -10.58 -5.17 -0.25
C THR A 177 -9.10 -5.23 -0.55
N TYR A 178 -8.35 -5.71 0.43
CA TYR A 178 -6.93 -5.97 0.31
C TYR A 178 -6.64 -7.47 0.44
N ARG A 179 -5.59 -7.94 -0.22
CA ARG A 179 -4.89 -9.16 0.20
C ARG A 179 -3.92 -8.77 1.31
N PHE A 180 -3.78 -9.62 2.33
CA PHE A 180 -2.79 -9.45 3.38
C PHE A 180 -1.90 -10.68 3.51
N GLN A 181 -0.77 -10.51 4.19
CA GLN A 181 0.06 -11.60 4.69
C GLN A 181 -0.03 -11.62 6.21
N VAL A 182 -0.06 -12.83 6.78
CA VAL A 182 0.09 -13.04 8.23
C VAL A 182 1.58 -13.17 8.55
N VAL A 183 2.06 -12.30 9.44
CA VAL A 183 3.46 -12.25 9.85
C VAL A 183 3.53 -12.19 11.37
N ASP A 184 4.01 -13.25 12.00
CA ASP A 184 4.38 -13.21 13.41
C ASP A 184 5.73 -12.50 13.58
N GLY A 185 5.94 -11.90 14.73
CA GLY A 185 7.20 -11.27 15.10
C GLY A 185 7.48 -11.39 16.59
N PRO A 186 8.59 -10.82 17.08
CA PRO A 186 8.83 -10.71 18.52
C PRO A 186 7.71 -9.91 19.18
N THR A 187 7.51 -10.13 20.49
CA THR A 187 6.44 -9.45 21.23
C THR A 187 6.65 -7.94 21.21
N LYS A 188 5.62 -7.23 20.77
CA LYS A 188 5.56 -5.78 20.74
C LYS A 188 4.46 -5.30 21.67
N GLU A 189 4.71 -4.24 22.41
CA GLU A 189 3.69 -3.50 23.15
C GLU A 189 3.13 -2.38 22.26
N ILE A 190 1.81 -2.27 22.19
CA ILE A 190 1.09 -1.20 21.49
C ILE A 190 0.03 -0.60 22.39
N ARG A 191 -0.28 0.69 22.21
CA ARG A 191 -1.40 1.34 22.91
C ARG A 191 -2.65 1.28 22.04
N VAL A 192 -3.79 0.99 22.63
CA VAL A 192 -5.08 0.92 21.93
C VAL A 192 -6.15 1.73 22.66
N TYR A 193 -7.02 2.40 21.91
CA TYR A 193 -8.34 2.79 22.38
C TYR A 193 -9.18 1.53 22.52
N SER A 194 -9.56 1.25 23.75
CA SER A 194 -10.31 0.04 24.09
C SER A 194 -11.71 0.07 23.51
N ALA A 195 -12.10 -1.00 22.80
CA ALA A 195 -13.44 -1.11 22.22
C ALA A 195 -14.55 -1.15 23.29
N ASP A 196 -14.23 -1.59 24.51
CA ASP A 196 -15.16 -1.62 25.64
C ASP A 196 -15.32 -0.27 26.36
N GLY A 197 -14.72 0.80 25.83
CA GLY A 197 -14.80 2.14 26.40
C GLY A 197 -13.96 2.35 27.65
N SER A 198 -13.12 1.39 28.06
CA SER A 198 -12.25 1.51 29.25
C SER A 198 -11.08 2.49 29.08
N GLY A 199 -10.98 3.18 27.95
CA GLY A 199 -9.95 4.16 27.66
C GLY A 199 -8.73 3.56 26.96
N ILE A 200 -7.58 4.23 27.09
CA ILE A 200 -6.33 3.79 26.44
C ILE A 200 -5.65 2.75 27.32
N ARG A 201 -5.23 1.63 26.72
CA ARG A 201 -4.44 0.60 27.41
C ARG A 201 -3.32 0.05 26.54
N THR A 202 -2.28 -0.47 27.18
CA THR A 202 -1.20 -1.20 26.51
C THR A 202 -1.56 -2.67 26.37
N VAL A 203 -1.36 -3.24 25.18
CA VAL A 203 -1.52 -4.66 24.88
C VAL A 203 -0.26 -5.22 24.24
N LYS A 204 -0.06 -6.53 24.40
CA LYS A 204 1.06 -7.27 23.78
C LYS A 204 0.57 -7.99 22.54
N VAL A 205 1.30 -7.84 21.46
CA VAL A 205 0.96 -8.39 20.15
C VAL A 205 2.17 -9.09 19.53
N ASN A 206 1.89 -10.13 18.76
CA ASN A 206 2.89 -10.84 17.95
C ASN A 206 2.44 -10.96 16.50
N THR A 207 1.15 -11.23 16.27
CA THR A 207 0.58 -11.47 14.95
C THR A 207 0.23 -10.16 14.25
N ARG A 208 0.83 -9.97 13.08
CA ARG A 208 0.63 -8.80 12.21
C ARG A 208 -0.09 -9.22 10.95
N LEU A 209 -0.99 -8.37 10.46
CA LEU A 209 -1.53 -8.46 9.11
C LEU A 209 -0.94 -7.31 8.29
N ILE A 210 -0.22 -7.66 7.23
CA ILE A 210 0.46 -6.70 6.35
C ILE A 210 -0.27 -6.71 5.01
N PRO A 211 -0.93 -5.62 4.59
CA PRO A 211 -1.48 -5.52 3.25
C PRO A 211 -0.40 -5.74 2.19
N GLN A 212 -0.68 -6.63 1.25
CA GLN A 212 0.22 -7.03 0.17
C GLN A 212 -0.39 -6.78 -1.21
N ALA A 213 -1.71 -6.65 -1.32
CA ALA A 213 -2.34 -6.27 -2.57
C ALA A 213 -3.62 -5.44 -2.34
N ILE A 214 -3.89 -4.43 -3.17
CA ILE A 214 -5.21 -3.84 -3.31
C ILE A 214 -5.97 -4.65 -4.35
N VAL A 215 -7.12 -5.21 -3.96
CA VAL A 215 -8.04 -5.93 -4.85
C VAL A 215 -9.07 -4.96 -5.41
N ASN A 216 -9.63 -4.09 -4.55
CA ASN A 216 -10.49 -2.98 -4.93
C ASN A 216 -10.48 -1.90 -3.84
N GLY A 217 -10.93 -0.70 -4.19
CA GLY A 217 -11.11 0.41 -3.25
C GLY A 217 -9.91 1.36 -3.13
N ASN A 218 -9.86 2.09 -2.01
CA ASN A 218 -8.94 3.18 -1.75
C ASN A 218 -7.55 2.69 -1.32
N GLU A 219 -6.50 3.49 -1.57
CA GLU A 219 -5.11 3.27 -1.13
C GLU A 219 -4.86 3.77 0.31
N ARG A 220 -5.77 4.56 0.91
CA ARG A 220 -5.58 5.24 2.21
C ARG A 220 -5.22 4.31 3.38
N GLN A 221 -5.77 3.11 3.41
CA GLN A 221 -5.51 2.10 4.45
C GLN A 221 -4.33 1.19 4.07
N PHE A 222 -3.86 1.24 2.83
CA PHE A 222 -2.83 0.36 2.32
C PHE A 222 -1.44 0.78 2.83
N GLY A 223 -0.55 -0.19 3.07
CA GLY A 223 0.79 0.04 3.61
C GLY A 223 0.88 0.14 5.14
N TYR A 224 -0.25 0.17 5.86
CA TYR A 224 -0.26 0.13 7.31
C TYR A 224 -0.19 -1.29 7.86
N THR A 225 0.44 -1.45 9.03
CA THR A 225 0.42 -2.72 9.77
C THR A 225 -0.80 -2.78 10.69
N TYR A 226 -1.47 -3.94 10.66
CA TYR A 226 -2.56 -4.27 11.57
C TYR A 226 -2.13 -5.38 12.52
N TYR A 227 -2.85 -5.54 13.63
CA TYR A 227 -2.53 -6.56 14.63
C TYR A 227 -3.75 -7.36 15.05
N LEU A 228 -3.50 -8.60 15.46
CA LEU A 228 -4.46 -9.46 16.14
C LEU A 228 -3.94 -9.79 17.55
N PHE A 229 -4.83 -9.86 18.53
CA PHE A 229 -4.50 -10.37 19.86
C PHE A 229 -5.73 -10.96 20.55
N HIS A 230 -5.52 -11.85 21.53
CA HIS A 230 -6.60 -12.31 22.40
C HIS A 230 -6.87 -11.26 23.48
N ASN A 231 -8.10 -10.74 23.54
CA ASN A 231 -8.49 -9.80 24.58
C ASN A 231 -8.84 -10.52 25.89
N LYS A 232 -9.13 -9.73 26.94
CA LYS A 232 -9.45 -10.23 28.28
C LYS A 232 -10.68 -11.15 28.34
N ASN A 233 -11.57 -11.08 27.34
CA ASN A 233 -12.77 -11.91 27.22
C ASN A 233 -12.48 -13.22 26.45
N GLY A 234 -11.24 -13.45 26.02
CA GLY A 234 -10.83 -14.63 25.26
C GLY A 234 -11.10 -14.56 23.76
N THR A 235 -11.81 -13.54 23.27
CA THR A 235 -12.05 -13.35 21.83
C THR A 235 -10.85 -12.67 21.14
N ILE A 236 -10.82 -12.72 19.80
CA ILE A 236 -9.76 -12.10 19.02
C ILE A 236 -10.14 -10.64 18.75
N SER A 237 -9.33 -9.71 19.23
CA SER A 237 -9.42 -8.30 18.86
C SER A 237 -8.58 -8.02 17.61
N PHE A 238 -9.09 -7.15 16.75
CA PHE A 238 -8.40 -6.61 15.59
C PHE A 238 -8.03 -5.15 15.84
N VAL A 239 -6.81 -4.77 15.48
CA VAL A 239 -6.27 -3.44 15.78
C VAL A 239 -5.81 -2.75 14.50
N THR A 240 -6.28 -1.53 14.30
CA THR A 240 -5.95 -0.68 13.15
C THR A 240 -5.26 0.60 13.62
N PRO A 241 -4.45 1.27 12.78
CA PRO A 241 -4.15 2.68 13.01
C PRO A 241 -5.44 3.48 13.21
N ASN A 242 -5.38 4.59 13.94
CA ASN A 242 -6.53 5.47 14.09
C ASN A 242 -6.72 6.33 12.83
N PHE A 243 -7.49 5.80 11.87
CA PHE A 243 -7.76 6.50 10.61
C PHE A 243 -8.72 7.69 10.75
N ALA A 244 -9.43 7.82 11.88
CA ALA A 244 -10.29 8.99 12.12
C ALA A 244 -9.47 10.26 12.37
N GLY A 245 -8.21 10.10 12.80
CA GLY A 245 -7.29 11.22 12.99
C GLY A 245 -7.58 12.07 14.23
N ASN A 246 -8.49 11.63 15.09
CA ASN A 246 -8.86 12.28 16.34
C ASN A 246 -7.93 11.84 17.47
N TYR A 247 -6.68 12.28 17.42
CA TYR A 247 -5.71 12.01 18.48
C TYR A 247 -5.74 13.11 19.54
N GLY A 248 -5.68 12.73 20.82
CA GLY A 248 -5.23 13.63 21.88
C GLY A 248 -3.74 13.94 21.76
N GLN A 249 -3.27 14.96 22.47
CA GLN A 249 -1.85 15.30 22.50
C GLN A 249 -1.04 14.12 23.09
N GLY A 250 -0.06 13.59 22.33
CA GLY A 250 0.74 12.45 22.76
C GLY A 250 0.05 11.10 22.60
N GLU A 251 -1.00 11.02 21.79
CA GLU A 251 -1.75 9.80 21.50
C GLU A 251 -1.59 9.33 20.05
N GLU A 252 -0.60 9.85 19.31
CA GLU A 252 -0.43 9.61 17.87
C GLU A 252 -0.11 8.14 17.52
N ASP A 253 0.48 7.38 18.45
CA ASP A 253 0.73 5.94 18.33
C ASP A 253 -0.44 5.07 18.82
N VAL A 254 -1.51 5.67 19.37
CA VAL A 254 -2.64 4.93 19.89
C VAL A 254 -3.50 4.41 18.74
N MET A 255 -3.61 3.10 18.68
CA MET A 255 -4.36 2.37 17.66
C MET A 255 -5.82 2.17 18.08
N THR A 256 -6.69 1.77 17.16
CA THR A 256 -8.11 1.53 17.42
C THR A 256 -8.38 0.03 17.53
N GLU A 257 -8.96 -0.41 18.65
CA GLU A 257 -9.40 -1.79 18.83
C GLU A 257 -10.81 -2.00 18.26
N TYR A 258 -10.99 -3.10 17.54
CA TYR A 258 -12.25 -3.68 17.14
C TYR A 258 -12.39 -5.06 17.79
N VAL A 259 -13.58 -5.39 18.29
CA VAL A 259 -13.88 -6.69 18.89
C VAL A 259 -14.81 -7.45 17.95
N VAL A 260 -14.57 -8.75 17.79
CA VAL A 260 -15.43 -9.62 16.97
C VAL A 260 -16.87 -9.49 17.44
N ASN A 261 -17.79 -9.22 16.49
CA ASN A 261 -19.21 -9.31 16.78
C ASN A 261 -19.54 -10.76 17.16
N PRO A 262 -20.15 -11.01 18.32
CA PRO A 262 -20.65 -12.35 18.66
C PRO A 262 -21.78 -12.80 17.71
#